data_AF-A0A520LC61-F1
#
_entry.id   AF-A0A520LC61-F1
#
_cell.length_a   1.000
_cell.length_b   1.000
_cell.length_c   1.000
_cell.angle_alpha   90.00
_cell.angle_beta   90.00
_cell.angle_gamma   90.00
#
_symmetry.space_group_name_H-M   'P 1'
#
loop_
_entity.id
_entity.type
_entity.pdbx_description
1 polymer ?
#
loop_
_entity_poly.entity_id
_entity_poly.type
_entity_poly.pdbx_seq_one_letter_code
_entity_poly.pdbx_strand_id
1 'polypeptide(L)'
;MTSGGMRKEGDILGDYRLRHVVSEGRFTRTWEGEQLSMQRIVMIEMLRSKVMRQPGLVDSFISDVRAKATVNHPGIGVVYEVFTNDEDTFFSREKLEGESLESLYQSGSRFSPLEIVVLLGQIADAMWQLKIEKVATVDYELHHFLIASKDEVRVMNLAVEGARDEQIETRTKQLLGGVFDAMIRPGLPGATRVKSLCDFMTDVNRPVPLTWKQILDLSHQVRDQLQGKKKAVPTVAGSSEYQMREPPKVAASFWALIAGVASISGVIFLIVFSGDKKNSAPAQTSFEMKAYIEIPPGRYKIPGGSEVSIREGFAMSRTEVTLAQYKTFLDFPDHRRFQHPEQPVNKKNHEPNDWDVVWPAAVRRKTWLGRAMTIECPVVGIDWWDAYAYAQWSQGRLPTLSEWAVAAGYEGQSLNVSLWGPVGHDQMDVTGVGLAGMAGNVREWTAVSEINPAESLAPKAYVAAGDSFENRDGGILARLWLDSRSARRSDLGFRVIAKK
;
A
#
# COMPACT_ATOMS: atom_id res chain seq x y z
N MET A 1 39.15 -30.52 37.00
CA MET A 1 38.19 -30.61 35.87
C MET A 1 36.81 -30.88 36.43
N THR A 2 36.08 -29.84 36.84
CA THR A 2 34.67 -29.93 37.28
C THR A 2 34.11 -28.52 37.42
N SER A 3 33.48 -27.98 36.36
CA SER A 3 32.49 -26.89 36.46
C SER A 3 31.78 -26.64 35.12
N GLY A 4 31.32 -27.69 34.44
CA GLY A 4 30.16 -27.54 33.53
C GLY A 4 28.87 -27.36 34.33
N GLY A 5 28.91 -26.49 35.34
CA GLY A 5 27.93 -26.36 36.39
C GLY A 5 26.66 -25.75 35.82
N MET A 6 25.54 -26.42 36.06
CA MET A 6 24.22 -25.87 35.76
C MET A 6 24.07 -24.56 36.57
N ARG A 7 24.05 -23.40 35.88
CA ARG A 7 23.84 -22.09 36.52
C ARG A 7 22.57 -22.12 37.38
N LYS A 8 22.62 -21.50 38.56
CA LYS A 8 21.53 -21.47 39.54
C LYS A 8 21.19 -20.04 39.97
N GLU A 9 20.05 -19.90 40.64
CA GLU A 9 19.63 -18.64 41.26
C GLU A 9 20.72 -18.11 42.20
N GLY A 10 21.01 -16.82 42.11
CA GLY A 10 22.03 -16.12 42.89
C GLY A 10 23.44 -16.14 42.30
N ASP A 11 23.73 -16.95 41.27
CA ASP A 11 25.02 -16.92 40.59
C ASP A 11 25.27 -15.55 39.93
N ILE A 12 26.54 -15.13 39.87
CA ILE A 12 26.97 -13.85 39.28
C ILE A 12 27.76 -14.12 37.99
N LEU A 13 27.39 -13.39 36.93
CA LEU A 13 27.96 -13.45 35.59
C LEU A 13 28.41 -12.04 35.17
N GLY A 14 29.67 -11.71 35.41
CA GLY A 14 30.14 -10.32 35.24
C GLY A 14 29.35 -9.36 36.13
N ASP A 15 28.63 -8.42 35.50
CA ASP A 15 27.79 -7.42 36.18
C ASP A 15 26.35 -7.91 36.48
N TYR A 16 26.03 -9.17 36.18
CA TYR A 16 24.67 -9.69 36.28
C TYR A 16 24.51 -10.72 37.39
N ARG A 17 23.50 -10.55 38.25
CA ARG A 17 23.07 -11.59 39.19
C ARG A 17 21.85 -12.32 38.63
N LEU A 18 21.93 -13.65 38.52
CA LEU A 18 20.80 -14.48 38.13
C LEU A 18 19.76 -14.50 39.26
N ARG A 19 18.49 -14.26 38.93
CA ARG A 19 17.38 -14.40 39.86
C ARG A 19 16.73 -15.76 39.67
N HIS A 20 15.72 -15.88 38.83
CA HIS A 20 15.01 -17.14 38.58
C HIS A 20 14.94 -17.45 37.08
N VAL A 21 14.77 -18.72 36.73
CA VAL A 21 14.59 -19.14 35.34
C VAL A 21 13.20 -18.73 34.88
N VAL A 22 13.13 -18.04 33.74
CA VAL A 22 11.86 -17.64 33.11
C VAL A 22 11.46 -18.62 32.02
N SER A 23 12.43 -19.10 31.23
CA SER A 23 12.17 -20.14 30.23
C SER A 23 13.39 -21.01 29.97
N GLU A 24 13.15 -22.24 29.56
CA GLU A 24 14.20 -23.17 29.13
C GLU A 24 13.86 -23.73 27.75
N GLY A 25 14.67 -23.35 26.76
CA GLY A 25 14.56 -23.82 25.39
C GLY A 25 15.54 -24.95 25.08
N ARG A 26 15.54 -25.37 23.81
CA ARG A 26 16.46 -26.40 23.31
C ARG A 26 17.93 -25.96 23.45
N PHE A 27 18.22 -24.73 23.01
CA PHE A 27 19.58 -24.18 22.93
C PHE A 27 19.90 -23.18 24.03
N THR A 28 18.92 -22.36 24.38
CA THR A 28 19.06 -21.27 25.35
C THR A 28 18.27 -21.54 26.62
N ARG A 29 18.66 -20.89 27.71
CA ARG A 29 17.89 -20.73 28.94
C ARG A 29 17.81 -19.23 29.23
N THR A 30 16.61 -18.74 29.51
CA THR A 30 16.37 -17.33 29.82
C THR A 30 16.12 -17.16 31.31
N TRP A 31 16.86 -16.24 31.92
CA TRP A 31 16.76 -15.87 33.32
C TRP A 31 16.20 -14.47 33.45
N GLU A 32 15.43 -14.23 34.49
CA GLU A 32 15.36 -12.89 35.06
C GLU A 32 16.68 -12.64 35.81
N GLY A 33 17.28 -11.49 35.60
CA GLY A 33 18.52 -11.10 36.27
C GLY A 33 18.50 -9.65 36.73
N GLU A 34 19.44 -9.30 37.59
CA GLU A 34 19.69 -7.94 38.04
C GLU A 34 21.05 -7.50 37.48
N GLN A 35 21.08 -6.39 36.73
CA GLN A 35 22.31 -5.72 36.38
C GLN A 35 22.75 -4.85 37.55
N LEU A 36 23.85 -5.23 38.22
CA LEU A 36 24.24 -4.70 39.52
C LEU A 36 24.70 -3.24 39.42
N SER A 37 25.50 -2.89 38.41
CA SER A 37 25.99 -1.52 38.23
C SER A 37 24.87 -0.50 38.03
N MET A 38 23.81 -0.89 37.32
CA MET A 38 22.67 -0.04 36.95
C MET A 38 21.45 -0.22 37.86
N GLN A 39 21.49 -1.19 38.78
CA GLN A 39 20.40 -1.53 39.69
C GLN A 39 19.05 -1.74 38.98
N ARG A 40 19.07 -2.45 37.85
CA ARG A 40 17.87 -2.71 37.03
C ARG A 40 17.66 -4.18 36.77
N ILE A 41 16.39 -4.56 36.63
CA ILE A 41 16.00 -5.92 36.23
C ILE A 41 16.10 -6.05 34.71
N VAL A 42 16.68 -7.16 34.26
CA VAL A 42 16.88 -7.49 32.85
C VAL A 42 16.50 -8.94 32.59
N MET A 43 16.37 -9.30 31.32
CA MET A 43 16.31 -10.69 30.89
C MET A 43 17.67 -11.10 30.34
N ILE A 44 18.16 -12.26 30.76
CA ILE A 44 19.45 -12.81 30.35
C ILE A 44 19.20 -14.10 29.61
N GLU A 45 19.42 -14.09 28.30
CA GLU A 45 19.29 -15.28 27.47
C GLU A 45 20.66 -15.88 27.22
N MET A 46 20.84 -17.11 27.68
CA MET A 46 22.13 -17.78 27.79
C MET A 46 22.15 -19.09 27.01
N LEU A 47 23.24 -19.34 26.27
CA LEU A 47 23.50 -20.65 25.67
C LEU A 47 23.74 -21.69 26.76
N ARG A 48 23.11 -22.85 26.61
CA ARG A 48 23.31 -23.97 27.54
C ARG A 48 24.70 -24.55 27.34
N SER A 49 25.39 -24.93 28.43
CA SER A 49 26.80 -25.37 28.38
C SER A 49 27.07 -26.57 27.45
N LYS A 50 26.07 -27.44 27.23
CA LYS A 50 26.17 -28.57 26.28
C LYS A 50 26.20 -28.14 24.81
N VAL A 51 25.66 -26.95 24.52
CA VAL A 51 25.46 -26.39 23.18
C VAL A 51 26.67 -25.56 22.76
N MET A 52 27.35 -24.90 23.71
CA MET A 52 28.57 -24.11 23.46
C MET A 52 29.73 -24.90 22.84
N ARG A 53 29.73 -26.24 22.98
CA ARG A 53 30.76 -27.11 22.39
C ARG A 53 30.49 -27.50 20.94
N GLN A 54 29.34 -27.13 20.39
CA GLN A 54 28.99 -27.44 19.01
C GLN A 54 29.59 -26.37 18.07
N PRO A 55 30.32 -26.78 17.01
CA PRO A 55 30.95 -25.83 16.09
C PRO A 55 29.94 -24.84 15.49
N GLY A 56 30.29 -23.55 15.48
CA GLY A 56 29.53 -22.48 14.81
C GLY A 56 28.30 -21.94 15.57
N LEU A 57 27.84 -22.58 16.65
CA LEU A 57 26.65 -22.10 17.37
C LEU A 57 26.89 -20.82 18.17
N VAL A 58 28.06 -20.67 18.78
CA VAL A 58 28.42 -19.43 19.49
C VAL A 58 28.50 -18.26 18.51
N ASP A 59 29.11 -18.47 17.34
CA ASP A 59 29.21 -17.44 16.30
C ASP A 59 27.82 -17.05 15.76
N SER A 60 26.98 -18.04 15.44
CA SER A 60 25.59 -17.83 15.00
C SER A 60 24.78 -17.07 16.06
N PHE A 61 24.93 -17.42 17.33
CA PHE A 61 24.25 -16.74 18.43
C PHE A 61 24.67 -15.28 18.54
N ILE A 62 25.98 -14.99 18.46
CA ILE A 62 26.50 -13.61 18.51
C ILE A 62 26.03 -12.81 17.28
N SER A 63 26.01 -13.43 16.10
CA SER A 63 25.46 -12.84 14.88
C SER A 63 23.99 -12.44 15.03
N ASP A 64 23.15 -13.31 15.58
CA ASP A 64 21.75 -13.01 15.85
C ASP A 64 21.61 -11.86 16.84
N VAL A 65 22.43 -11.84 17.90
CA VAL A 65 22.42 -10.74 18.88
C VAL A 65 22.82 -9.40 18.23
N ARG A 66 23.77 -9.40 17.29
CA ARG A 66 24.12 -8.21 16.50
C ARG A 66 22.96 -7.73 15.65
N ALA A 67 22.22 -8.63 15.00
CA ALA A 67 21.01 -8.28 14.25
C ALA A 67 19.92 -7.70 15.16
N LYS A 68 19.78 -8.19 16.40
CA LYS A 68 18.87 -7.58 17.39
C LYS A 68 19.29 -6.17 17.78
N ALA A 69 20.59 -5.93 17.93
CA ALA A 69 21.14 -4.63 18.31
C ALA A 69 20.95 -3.54 17.23
N THR A 70 20.70 -3.90 15.97
CA THR A 70 20.43 -2.90 14.91
C THR A 70 18.99 -2.38 14.93
N VAL A 71 18.07 -3.06 15.64
CA VAL A 71 16.66 -2.68 15.69
C VAL A 71 16.47 -1.45 16.58
N ASN A 72 15.92 -0.38 16.01
CA ASN A 72 15.57 0.83 16.75
C ASN A 72 14.09 1.19 16.55
N HIS A 73 13.26 0.78 17.50
CA HIS A 73 11.84 1.12 17.49
C HIS A 73 11.28 1.12 18.93
N PRO A 74 10.51 2.14 19.36
CA PRO A 74 10.01 2.23 20.74
C PRO A 74 9.10 1.06 21.13
N GLY A 75 8.36 0.50 20.17
CA GLY A 75 7.52 -0.68 20.39
C GLY A 75 8.25 -2.02 20.48
N ILE A 76 9.58 -2.06 20.28
CA ILE A 76 10.38 -3.30 20.30
C ILE A 76 11.36 -3.27 21.48
N GLY A 77 11.54 -4.40 22.16
CA GLY A 77 12.45 -4.50 23.30
C GLY A 77 13.92 -4.32 22.90
N VAL A 78 14.66 -3.58 23.72
CA VAL A 78 16.07 -3.27 23.44
C VAL A 78 16.98 -4.41 23.91
N VAL A 79 18.00 -4.72 23.11
CA VAL A 79 19.14 -5.56 23.52
C VAL A 79 20.25 -4.65 24.00
N TYR A 80 20.84 -4.97 25.15
CA TYR A 80 21.86 -4.13 25.77
C TYR A 80 23.27 -4.56 25.39
N GLU A 81 23.67 -5.78 25.76
CA GLU A 81 25.01 -6.27 25.48
C GLU A 81 25.06 -7.79 25.33
N VAL A 82 26.07 -8.25 24.59
CA VAL A 82 26.43 -9.66 24.47
C VAL A 82 27.72 -9.90 25.24
N PHE A 83 27.77 -11.00 25.98
CA PHE A 83 28.93 -11.46 26.71
C PHE A 83 29.32 -12.86 26.23
N THR A 84 30.62 -13.08 26.07
CA THR A 84 31.16 -14.39 25.71
C THR A 84 32.50 -14.64 26.38
N ASN A 85 32.66 -15.82 26.99
CA ASN A 85 33.92 -16.38 27.47
C ASN A 85 33.90 -17.91 27.33
N ASP A 86 34.94 -18.59 27.84
CA ASP A 86 35.07 -20.05 27.74
C ASP A 86 33.95 -20.85 28.46
N GLU A 87 33.25 -20.23 29.41
CA GLU A 87 32.22 -20.89 30.24
C GLU A 87 30.79 -20.47 29.89
N ASP A 88 30.59 -19.21 29.50
CA ASP A 88 29.28 -18.58 29.28
C ASP A 88 29.24 -17.76 27.99
N THR A 89 28.14 -17.93 27.24
CA THR A 89 27.75 -17.01 26.19
C THR A 89 26.30 -16.61 26.44
N PHE A 90 26.03 -15.31 26.60
CA PHE A 90 24.70 -14.80 26.84
C PHE A 90 24.54 -13.37 26.30
N PHE A 91 23.31 -12.89 26.19
CA PHE A 91 23.05 -11.46 26.03
C PHE A 91 22.00 -11.00 27.03
N SER A 92 22.08 -9.72 27.41
CA SER A 92 21.08 -9.07 28.24
C SER A 92 20.16 -8.21 27.39
N ARG A 93 18.88 -8.20 27.76
CA ARG A 93 17.84 -7.41 27.10
C ARG A 93 16.88 -6.83 28.11
N GLU A 94 16.10 -5.87 27.67
CA GLU A 94 15.01 -5.26 28.43
C GLU A 94 14.04 -6.35 28.95
N LYS A 95 13.67 -6.23 30.23
CA LYS A 95 12.49 -6.90 30.76
C LYS A 95 11.28 -6.06 30.39
N LEU A 96 10.50 -6.56 29.44
CA LEU A 96 9.29 -5.88 28.99
C LEU A 96 8.22 -5.98 30.07
N GLU A 97 7.60 -4.85 30.37
CA GLU A 97 6.50 -4.74 31.34
C GLU A 97 5.18 -5.21 30.73
N GLY A 98 4.25 -5.63 31.59
CA GLY A 98 2.91 -6.05 31.20
C GLY A 98 2.67 -7.55 31.17
N GLU A 99 1.43 -7.91 30.87
CA GLU A 99 1.01 -9.30 30.73
C GLU A 99 1.14 -9.75 29.28
N SER A 100 1.54 -11.00 29.04
CA SER A 100 1.66 -11.51 27.68
C SER A 100 0.28 -11.68 27.03
N LEU A 101 0.20 -11.46 25.72
CA LEU A 101 -1.03 -11.70 24.96
C LEU A 101 -1.49 -13.17 25.09
N GLU A 102 -0.55 -14.10 25.27
CA GLU A 102 -0.86 -15.50 25.58
C GLU A 102 -1.64 -15.65 26.89
N SER A 103 -1.14 -15.08 28.00
CA SER A 103 -1.79 -15.18 29.31
C SER A 103 -3.16 -14.48 29.31
N LEU A 104 -3.25 -13.32 28.65
CA LEU A 104 -4.51 -12.61 28.46
C LEU A 104 -5.52 -13.42 27.64
N TYR A 105 -5.06 -14.09 26.58
CA TYR A 105 -5.90 -14.95 25.77
C TYR A 105 -6.40 -16.18 26.57
N GLN A 106 -5.50 -16.84 27.30
CA GLN A 106 -5.81 -18.04 28.11
C GLN A 106 -6.73 -17.73 29.30
N SER A 107 -6.57 -16.57 29.94
CA SER A 107 -7.45 -16.10 31.03
C SER A 107 -8.86 -15.71 30.55
N GLY A 108 -9.11 -15.69 29.24
CA GLY A 108 -10.38 -15.30 28.67
C GLY A 108 -10.60 -13.79 28.65
N SER A 109 -9.53 -13.00 28.74
CA SER A 109 -9.62 -11.53 28.65
C SER A 109 -10.26 -11.09 27.33
N ARG A 110 -10.95 -9.96 27.37
CA ARG A 110 -11.63 -9.37 26.21
C ARG A 110 -11.33 -7.88 26.15
N PHE A 111 -11.15 -7.36 24.94
CA PHE A 111 -10.85 -5.97 24.66
C PHE A 111 -11.99 -5.29 23.90
N SER A 112 -12.18 -4.00 24.12
CA SER A 112 -13.03 -3.19 23.27
C SER A 112 -12.45 -3.09 21.86
N PRO A 113 -13.29 -2.82 20.84
CA PRO A 113 -12.80 -2.62 19.47
C PRO A 113 -11.72 -1.52 19.37
N LEU A 114 -11.86 -0.45 20.15
CA LEU A 114 -10.88 0.64 20.19
C LEU A 114 -9.52 0.18 20.75
N GLU A 115 -9.54 -0.56 21.87
CA GLU A 115 -8.32 -1.10 22.49
C GLU A 115 -7.60 -2.03 21.49
N ILE A 116 -8.32 -2.91 20.79
CA ILE A 116 -7.72 -3.82 19.80
C ILE A 116 -7.02 -3.08 18.67
N VAL A 117 -7.64 -2.06 18.07
CA VAL A 117 -7.00 -1.35 16.95
C VAL A 117 -5.86 -0.44 17.39
N VAL A 118 -5.85 0.01 18.65
CA VAL A 118 -4.69 0.71 19.21
C VAL A 118 -3.51 -0.25 19.33
N LEU A 119 -3.73 -1.41 19.96
CA LEU A 119 -2.69 -2.43 20.15
C LEU A 119 -2.20 -2.98 18.80
N LEU A 120 -3.13 -3.34 17.91
CA LEU A 120 -2.80 -3.87 16.59
C LEU A 120 -2.08 -2.84 15.71
N GLY A 121 -2.44 -1.56 15.82
CA GLY A 121 -1.72 -0.47 15.17
C GLY A 121 -0.27 -0.39 15.62
N GLN A 122 -0.01 -0.41 16.92
CA GLN A 122 1.36 -0.36 17.46
C GLN A 122 2.20 -1.60 17.07
N ILE A 123 1.60 -2.80 17.08
CA ILE A 123 2.28 -4.00 16.58
C ILE A 123 2.59 -3.86 15.09
N ALA A 124 1.64 -3.41 14.28
CA ALA A 124 1.81 -3.27 12.84
C ALA A 124 2.88 -2.22 12.49
N ASP A 125 2.98 -1.13 13.25
CA ASP A 125 4.03 -0.12 13.11
C ASP A 125 5.42 -0.72 13.36
N ALA A 126 5.59 -1.44 14.47
CA ALA A 126 6.84 -2.14 14.80
C ALA A 126 7.24 -3.14 13.70
N MET A 127 6.30 -3.96 13.23
CA MET A 127 6.57 -4.94 12.18
C MET A 127 6.84 -4.32 10.81
N TRP A 128 6.20 -3.18 10.51
CA TRP A 128 6.43 -2.41 9.30
C TRP A 128 7.83 -1.78 9.30
N GLN A 129 8.30 -1.26 10.44
CA GLN A 129 9.66 -0.73 10.57
C GLN A 129 10.70 -1.81 10.30
N LEU A 130 10.58 -2.99 10.93
CA LEU A 130 11.46 -4.12 10.67
C LEU A 130 11.51 -4.49 9.18
N LYS A 131 10.37 -4.37 8.48
CA LYS A 131 10.26 -4.65 7.05
C LYS A 131 10.99 -3.63 6.18
N ILE A 132 10.80 -2.34 6.45
CA ILE A 132 11.49 -1.26 5.72
C ILE A 132 13.01 -1.39 5.89
N GLU A 133 13.46 -1.68 7.10
CA GLU A 133 14.88 -1.85 7.44
C GLU A 133 15.45 -3.20 7.01
N LYS A 134 14.63 -4.08 6.43
CA LYS A 134 15.00 -5.42 5.94
C LYS A 134 15.57 -6.34 7.04
N VAL A 135 15.16 -6.16 8.29
CA VAL A 135 15.61 -6.97 9.42
C VAL A 135 14.96 -8.36 9.38
N ALA A 136 15.72 -9.46 9.32
CA ALA A 136 15.15 -10.81 9.40
C ALA A 136 14.67 -11.13 10.83
N THR A 137 13.62 -11.94 10.95
CA THR A 137 13.08 -12.38 12.25
C THR A 137 12.75 -13.87 12.23
N VAL A 138 12.73 -14.50 13.39
CA VAL A 138 12.09 -15.83 13.57
C VAL A 138 10.58 -15.70 13.74
N ASP A 139 9.88 -16.84 13.81
CA ASP A 139 8.44 -16.88 14.06
C ASP A 139 8.07 -16.23 15.40
N TYR A 140 7.03 -15.41 15.37
CA TYR A 140 6.43 -14.82 16.56
C TYR A 140 5.38 -15.76 17.18
N GLU A 141 5.22 -15.63 18.49
CA GLU A 141 4.27 -16.38 19.32
C GLU A 141 3.56 -15.39 20.22
N LEU A 142 2.43 -15.78 20.81
CA LEU A 142 1.61 -14.86 21.61
C LEU A 142 2.36 -14.30 22.82
N HIS A 143 3.27 -15.08 23.42
CA HIS A 143 4.04 -14.62 24.57
C HIS A 143 5.09 -13.55 24.21
N HIS A 144 5.36 -13.33 22.93
CA HIS A 144 6.28 -12.30 22.44
C HIS A 144 5.65 -10.90 22.39
N PHE A 145 4.35 -10.77 22.62
CA PHE A 145 3.62 -9.49 22.65
C PHE A 145 3.16 -9.22 24.08
N LEU A 146 3.69 -8.18 24.72
CA LEU A 146 3.36 -7.81 26.10
C LEU A 146 2.47 -6.58 26.11
N ILE A 147 1.37 -6.66 26.84
CA ILE A 147 0.38 -5.59 26.99
C ILE A 147 0.63 -4.94 28.35
N ALA A 148 1.33 -3.80 28.35
CA ALA A 148 1.65 -3.05 29.56
C ALA A 148 0.41 -2.36 30.13
N SER A 149 -0.42 -1.84 29.23
CA SER A 149 -1.72 -1.23 29.51
C SER A 149 -2.66 -1.49 28.34
N LYS A 150 -3.91 -1.04 28.44
CA LYS A 150 -4.91 -1.25 27.38
C LYS A 150 -4.62 -0.49 26.07
N ASP A 151 -3.63 0.38 26.09
CA ASP A 151 -3.21 1.25 25.01
C ASP A 151 -1.71 1.17 24.70
N GLU A 152 -0.97 0.26 25.33
CA GLU A 152 0.47 0.11 25.12
C GLU A 152 0.83 -1.37 24.96
N VAL A 153 1.47 -1.69 23.82
CA VAL A 153 2.07 -2.99 23.54
C VAL A 153 3.55 -2.86 23.28
N ARG A 154 4.32 -3.78 23.86
CA ARG A 154 5.75 -3.96 23.62
C ARG A 154 5.98 -5.35 23.00
N VAL A 155 6.84 -5.41 22.00
CA VAL A 155 7.16 -6.64 21.27
C VAL A 155 8.57 -7.10 21.62
N MET A 156 8.76 -8.39 21.92
CA MET A 156 10.08 -8.97 22.09
C MET A 156 10.88 -8.91 20.79
N ASN A 157 12.17 -8.60 20.87
CA ASN A 157 13.03 -8.48 19.70
C ASN A 157 13.48 -9.86 19.17
N LEU A 158 12.80 -10.31 18.12
CA LEU A 158 13.07 -11.60 17.47
C LEU A 158 13.96 -11.48 16.22
N ALA A 159 14.68 -10.37 16.05
CA ALA A 159 15.58 -10.20 14.91
C ALA A 159 16.73 -11.22 14.92
N VAL A 160 17.16 -11.66 13.75
CA VAL A 160 18.23 -12.65 13.54
C VAL A 160 19.05 -12.28 12.31
N GLU A 161 20.24 -12.85 12.18
CA GLU A 161 21.04 -12.67 10.97
C GLU A 161 20.38 -13.40 9.79
N GLY A 162 20.36 -12.75 8.62
CA GLY A 162 19.94 -13.39 7.37
C GLY A 162 18.93 -12.59 6.55
N ALA A 163 18.27 -13.28 5.63
CA ALA A 163 17.24 -12.71 4.77
C ALA A 163 15.86 -12.82 5.42
N ARG A 164 15.00 -11.84 5.15
CA ARG A 164 13.60 -11.89 5.57
C ARG A 164 12.86 -13.03 4.87
N ASP A 165 11.97 -13.66 5.62
CA ASP A 165 11.02 -14.65 5.10
C ASP A 165 9.58 -14.08 5.18
N GLU A 166 8.94 -13.92 4.02
CA GLU A 166 7.57 -13.41 3.92
C GLU A 166 6.53 -14.37 4.54
N GLN A 167 6.86 -15.65 4.67
CA GLN A 167 5.98 -16.63 5.30
C GLN A 167 5.89 -16.39 6.81
N ILE A 168 7.00 -16.01 7.46
CA ILE A 168 7.04 -15.64 8.89
C ILE A 168 6.13 -14.43 9.15
N GLU A 169 6.21 -13.40 8.29
CA GLU A 169 5.29 -12.25 8.37
C GLU A 169 3.84 -12.70 8.27
N THR A 170 3.54 -13.59 7.32
CA THR A 170 2.19 -14.07 7.05
C THR A 170 1.61 -14.87 8.22
N ARG A 171 2.39 -15.80 8.80
CA ARG A 171 1.99 -16.56 9.99
C ARG A 171 1.75 -15.65 11.19
N THR A 172 2.58 -14.63 11.38
CA THR A 172 2.43 -13.66 12.48
C THR A 172 1.12 -12.85 12.34
N LYS A 173 0.76 -12.42 11.13
CA LYS A 173 -0.52 -11.74 10.88
C LYS A 173 -1.71 -12.66 11.16
N GLN A 174 -1.65 -13.92 10.74
CA GLN A 174 -2.70 -14.91 11.00
C GLN A 174 -2.86 -15.19 12.49
N LEU A 175 -1.75 -15.36 13.21
CA LEU A 175 -1.72 -15.55 14.66
C LEU A 175 -2.44 -14.41 15.38
N LEU A 176 -2.05 -13.16 15.09
CA LEU A 176 -2.63 -11.99 15.73
C LEU A 176 -4.09 -11.77 15.33
N GLY A 177 -4.43 -11.96 14.04
CA GLY A 177 -5.80 -11.82 13.55
C GLY A 177 -6.75 -12.78 14.26
N GLY A 178 -6.39 -14.07 14.35
CA GLY A 178 -7.23 -15.07 14.99
C GLY A 178 -7.44 -14.81 16.48
N VAL A 179 -6.36 -14.42 17.19
CA VAL A 179 -6.43 -14.12 18.62
C VAL A 179 -7.22 -12.84 18.89
N PHE A 180 -6.96 -11.75 18.16
CA PHE A 180 -7.70 -10.52 18.36
C PHE A 180 -9.19 -10.67 18.02
N ASP A 181 -9.59 -11.41 16.97
CA ASP A 181 -11.00 -11.70 16.67
C ASP A 181 -11.70 -12.36 17.87
N ALA A 182 -11.09 -13.41 18.43
CA ALA A 182 -11.61 -14.13 19.58
C ALA A 182 -11.68 -13.27 20.86
N MET A 183 -10.87 -12.21 20.94
CA MET A 183 -10.81 -11.31 22.09
C MET A 183 -11.72 -10.07 21.95
N ILE A 184 -12.41 -9.87 20.83
CA ILE A 184 -13.35 -8.75 20.64
C ILE A 184 -14.50 -8.86 21.64
N ARG A 185 -14.77 -7.79 22.40
CA ARG A 185 -16.04 -7.65 23.14
C ARG A 185 -17.19 -7.41 22.18
N PRO A 186 -18.17 -8.33 22.09
CA PRO A 186 -19.30 -8.17 21.16
C PRO A 186 -20.24 -7.04 21.61
N GLY A 187 -21.02 -6.51 20.67
CA GLY A 187 -22.04 -5.48 20.96
C GLY A 187 -21.51 -4.06 21.17
N LEU A 188 -20.19 -3.85 21.11
CA LEU A 188 -19.59 -2.51 21.18
C LEU A 188 -19.45 -1.87 19.79
N PRO A 189 -19.56 -0.53 19.67
CA PRO A 189 -19.27 0.18 18.44
C PRO A 189 -17.90 -0.21 17.87
N GLY A 190 -17.86 -0.54 16.58
CA GLY A 190 -16.63 -0.95 15.88
C GLY A 190 -16.35 -2.45 15.88
N ALA A 191 -17.05 -3.26 16.67
CA ALA A 191 -16.79 -4.71 16.77
C ALA A 191 -16.78 -5.40 15.40
N THR A 192 -17.76 -5.11 14.53
CA THR A 192 -17.80 -5.67 13.17
C THR A 192 -16.62 -5.24 12.31
N ARG A 193 -16.15 -3.99 12.42
CA ARG A 193 -15.02 -3.47 11.62
C ARG A 193 -13.70 -4.10 12.05
N VAL A 194 -13.49 -4.21 13.36
CA VAL A 194 -12.30 -4.86 13.92
C VAL A 194 -12.30 -6.34 13.58
N LYS A 195 -13.46 -7.00 13.64
CA LYS A 195 -13.63 -8.37 13.17
C LYS A 195 -13.25 -8.53 11.70
N SER A 196 -13.74 -7.65 10.81
CA SER A 196 -13.37 -7.72 9.39
C SER A 196 -11.86 -7.54 9.16
N LEU A 197 -11.20 -6.64 9.90
CA LEU A 197 -9.74 -6.51 9.86
C LEU A 197 -9.04 -7.81 10.29
N CYS A 198 -9.50 -8.43 11.38
CA CYS A 198 -8.96 -9.71 11.86
C CYS A 198 -9.20 -10.84 10.85
N ASP A 199 -10.39 -10.93 10.27
CA ASP A 199 -10.72 -11.91 9.22
C ASP A 199 -9.76 -11.76 8.03
N PHE A 200 -9.50 -10.53 7.58
CA PHE A 200 -8.53 -10.26 6.50
C PHE A 200 -7.09 -10.64 6.85
N MET A 201 -6.71 -10.59 8.12
CA MET A 201 -5.39 -11.03 8.58
C MET A 201 -5.27 -12.56 8.61
N THR A 202 -6.38 -13.26 8.85
CA THR A 202 -6.43 -14.74 8.93
C THR A 202 -6.69 -15.45 7.59
N ASP A 203 -7.06 -14.72 6.54
CA ASP A 203 -7.45 -15.33 5.26
C ASP A 203 -6.27 -15.99 4.52
N VAL A 204 -6.12 -17.30 4.72
CA VAL A 204 -5.15 -18.18 4.05
C VAL A 204 -5.43 -18.39 2.57
N ASN A 205 -6.65 -18.09 2.10
CA ASN A 205 -7.08 -18.33 0.72
C ASN A 205 -6.92 -17.09 -0.17
N ARG A 206 -6.45 -15.97 0.41
CA ARG A 206 -6.16 -14.74 -0.32
C ARG A 206 -4.85 -14.90 -1.11
N PRO A 207 -4.82 -14.57 -2.41
CA PRO A 207 -3.59 -14.67 -3.21
C PRO A 207 -2.44 -13.79 -2.70
N VAL A 208 -2.77 -12.67 -2.03
CA VAL A 208 -1.80 -11.76 -1.40
C VAL A 208 -2.29 -11.39 0.00
N PRO A 209 -1.63 -11.83 1.08
CA PRO A 209 -1.96 -11.47 2.45
C PRO A 209 -1.86 -9.96 2.70
N LEU A 210 -2.60 -9.43 3.68
CA LEU A 210 -2.44 -8.02 4.09
C LEU A 210 -0.97 -7.71 4.44
N THR A 211 -0.51 -6.50 4.11
CA THR A 211 0.81 -6.02 4.57
C THR A 211 0.71 -5.40 5.96
N TRP A 212 1.82 -5.32 6.69
CA TRP A 212 1.86 -4.60 7.98
C TRP A 212 1.46 -3.14 7.85
N LYS A 213 1.83 -2.45 6.76
CA LYS A 213 1.37 -1.09 6.48
C LYS A 213 -0.14 -0.99 6.31
N GLN A 214 -0.76 -1.95 5.63
CA GLN A 214 -2.22 -2.00 5.48
C GLN A 214 -2.92 -2.24 6.82
N ILE A 215 -2.37 -3.12 7.66
CA ILE A 215 -2.92 -3.38 9.00
C ILE A 215 -2.81 -2.13 9.87
N LEU A 216 -1.67 -1.43 9.82
CA LEU A 216 -1.45 -0.15 10.52
C LEU A 216 -2.47 0.92 10.09
N ASP A 217 -2.62 1.12 8.77
CA ASP A 217 -3.53 2.13 8.22
C ASP A 217 -4.99 1.85 8.56
N LEU A 218 -5.42 0.58 8.45
CA LEU A 218 -6.76 0.16 8.82
C LEU A 218 -7.01 0.31 10.32
N SER A 219 -6.01 0.02 11.14
CA SER A 219 -6.07 0.21 12.60
C SER A 219 -6.25 1.69 12.95
N HIS A 220 -5.48 2.59 12.32
CA HIS A 220 -5.64 4.04 12.48
C HIS A 220 -7.02 4.53 12.05
N GLN A 221 -7.52 4.06 10.91
CA GLN A 221 -8.82 4.46 10.39
C GLN A 221 -9.96 4.05 11.33
N VAL A 222 -9.94 2.80 11.83
CA VAL A 222 -10.97 2.33 12.77
C VAL A 222 -10.86 3.07 14.10
N ARG A 223 -9.65 3.32 14.60
CA ARG A 223 -9.41 4.12 15.82
C ARG A 223 -10.02 5.51 15.71
N ASP A 224 -9.71 6.25 14.64
CA ASP A 224 -10.15 7.63 14.46
C ASP A 224 -11.69 7.74 14.35
N GLN A 225 -12.33 6.75 13.72
CA GLN A 225 -13.79 6.65 13.67
C GLN A 225 -14.43 6.38 15.03
N LEU A 226 -13.80 5.55 15.87
CA LEU A 226 -14.31 5.20 17.19
C LEU A 226 -14.11 6.30 18.23
N GLN A 227 -13.02 7.07 18.12
CA GLN A 227 -12.74 8.20 19.01
C GLN A 227 -13.53 9.46 18.66
N GLY A 228 -14.41 9.41 17.65
CA GLY A 228 -15.33 10.50 17.36
C GLY A 228 -14.65 11.77 16.83
N LYS A 229 -13.46 11.69 16.24
CA LYS A 229 -12.89 12.81 15.47
C LYS A 229 -13.75 13.03 14.22
N LYS A 230 -14.80 13.84 14.36
CA LYS A 230 -15.60 14.38 13.25
C LYS A 230 -14.68 15.20 12.33
N LYS A 231 -14.36 14.69 11.13
CA LYS A 231 -14.40 15.57 9.96
C LYS A 231 -15.86 15.63 9.52
N ALA A 232 -16.39 16.84 9.40
CA ALA A 232 -17.78 17.10 9.10
C ALA A 232 -18.20 16.38 7.81
N VAL A 233 -19.17 15.48 7.94
CA VAL A 233 -19.92 14.90 6.83
C VAL A 233 -21.16 15.79 6.66
N PRO A 234 -21.44 16.36 5.48
CA PRO A 234 -22.74 16.98 5.23
C PRO A 234 -23.80 15.88 5.19
N THR A 235 -24.77 15.98 6.08
CA THR A 235 -26.00 15.20 6.09
C THR A 235 -26.88 15.61 4.89
N VAL A 236 -27.28 14.67 4.05
CA VAL A 236 -28.46 14.84 3.19
C VAL A 236 -29.55 13.91 3.70
N ALA A 237 -30.65 14.55 4.09
CA ALA A 237 -31.89 13.94 4.54
C ALA A 237 -32.63 13.25 3.39
N GLY A 238 -33.46 12.26 3.75
CA GLY A 238 -34.53 11.76 2.89
C GLY A 238 -34.42 10.27 2.57
N SER A 239 -35.02 9.45 3.43
CA SER A 239 -35.35 8.06 3.19
C SER A 239 -36.14 7.86 1.89
N SER A 240 -35.61 7.07 0.97
CA SER A 240 -36.37 6.36 -0.05
C SER A 240 -36.12 4.87 0.18
N GLU A 241 -37.17 4.15 0.56
CA GLU A 241 -37.21 2.69 0.58
C GLU A 241 -36.89 2.18 -0.83
N TYR A 242 -35.75 1.52 -0.99
CA TYR A 242 -35.41 0.85 -2.23
C TYR A 242 -35.90 -0.61 -2.16
N GLN A 243 -37.05 -0.88 -2.77
CA GLN A 243 -37.51 -2.26 -3.00
C GLN A 243 -36.57 -2.93 -4.02
N MET A 244 -35.94 -4.04 -3.62
CA MET A 244 -35.24 -4.93 -4.54
C MET A 244 -36.24 -5.53 -5.55
N ARG A 245 -36.09 -5.19 -6.83
CA ARG A 245 -36.59 -6.03 -7.93
C ARG A 245 -35.52 -7.05 -8.28
N GLU A 246 -35.88 -8.32 -8.28
CA GLU A 246 -35.03 -9.39 -8.81
C GLU A 246 -34.70 -9.12 -10.30
N PRO A 247 -33.45 -9.31 -10.75
CA PRO A 247 -33.11 -9.17 -12.15
C PRO A 247 -33.66 -10.37 -12.94
N PRO A 248 -34.15 -10.17 -14.19
CA PRO A 248 -34.61 -11.27 -15.01
C PRO A 248 -33.40 -12.09 -15.49
N LYS A 249 -33.57 -13.42 -15.47
CA LYS A 249 -32.63 -14.34 -16.10
C LYS A 249 -32.72 -14.17 -17.63
N VAL A 250 -31.63 -13.76 -18.28
CA VAL A 250 -31.49 -13.88 -19.74
C VAL A 250 -30.11 -14.41 -20.10
N ALA A 251 -30.15 -15.38 -21.00
CA ALA A 251 -29.07 -16.23 -21.48
C ALA A 251 -28.01 -15.48 -22.32
N ALA A 252 -26.86 -16.14 -22.43
CA ALA A 252 -25.65 -15.72 -23.14
C ALA A 252 -25.90 -15.06 -24.51
N SER A 253 -25.16 -13.98 -24.78
CA SER A 253 -24.63 -13.72 -26.12
C SER A 253 -23.28 -13.01 -26.03
N PHE A 254 -22.26 -13.72 -26.52
CA PHE A 254 -20.82 -13.51 -26.39
C PHE A 254 -20.24 -12.49 -27.40
N TRP A 255 -21.05 -11.60 -27.98
CA TRP A 255 -20.63 -10.74 -29.11
C TRP A 255 -20.95 -9.24 -28.99
N ALA A 256 -21.49 -8.75 -27.87
CA ALA A 256 -21.87 -7.33 -27.73
C ALA A 256 -20.79 -6.41 -27.13
N LEU A 257 -19.59 -6.91 -26.80
CA LEU A 257 -18.54 -6.09 -26.16
C LEU A 257 -17.45 -5.56 -27.12
N ILE A 258 -17.60 -5.77 -28.44
CA ILE A 258 -16.60 -5.35 -29.45
C ILE A 258 -16.93 -3.98 -30.10
N ALA A 259 -18.08 -3.38 -29.82
CA ALA A 259 -18.50 -2.13 -30.46
C ALA A 259 -17.80 -0.85 -29.93
N GLY A 260 -17.02 -0.92 -28.84
CA GLY A 260 -16.30 0.24 -28.28
C GLY A 260 -14.85 0.41 -28.74
N VAL A 261 -14.27 -0.60 -29.41
CA VAL A 261 -12.85 -0.62 -29.81
C VAL A 261 -12.66 -0.34 -31.33
N ALA A 262 -13.76 -0.22 -32.07
CA ALA A 262 -13.75 -0.08 -33.53
C ALA A 262 -13.53 1.35 -34.07
N SER A 263 -13.16 2.33 -33.24
CA SER A 263 -12.92 3.71 -33.69
C SER A 263 -11.44 4.10 -33.84
N ILE A 264 -10.48 3.23 -33.48
CA ILE A 264 -9.04 3.46 -33.74
C ILE A 264 -8.50 2.59 -34.89
N SER A 265 -9.27 1.58 -35.34
CA SER A 265 -8.89 0.70 -36.46
C SER A 265 -9.41 1.16 -37.84
N GLY A 266 -9.93 2.39 -37.95
CA GLY A 266 -10.63 2.90 -39.13
C GLY A 266 -9.77 3.43 -40.28
N VAL A 267 -8.45 3.22 -40.30
CA VAL A 267 -7.58 3.73 -41.39
C VAL A 267 -6.71 2.65 -42.06
N ILE A 268 -6.75 1.38 -41.63
CA ILE A 268 -5.88 0.33 -42.23
C ILE A 268 -6.64 -0.77 -43.00
N PHE A 269 -7.98 -0.74 -43.10
CA PHE A 269 -8.71 -1.82 -43.81
C PHE A 269 -9.79 -1.41 -44.83
N LEU A 270 -9.70 -0.22 -45.44
CA LEU A 270 -10.54 0.11 -46.60
C LEU A 270 -9.77 0.83 -47.72
N ILE A 271 -8.84 0.09 -48.34
CA ILE A 271 -8.65 0.19 -49.79
C ILE A 271 -9.05 -1.18 -50.34
N VAL A 272 -9.90 -1.14 -51.37
CA VAL A 272 -10.41 -2.22 -52.23
C VAL A 272 -11.83 -2.73 -51.88
N PHE A 273 -12.76 -2.35 -52.78
CA PHE A 273 -14.14 -2.79 -53.03
C PHE A 273 -15.31 -1.96 -52.46
N SER A 274 -15.59 -0.89 -53.23
CA SER A 274 -16.87 -0.28 -53.63
C SER A 274 -18.20 -0.95 -53.26
N GLY A 275 -19.21 -0.12 -52.98
CA GLY A 275 -20.60 -0.44 -53.29
C GLY A 275 -21.66 0.32 -52.48
N ASP A 276 -22.20 1.40 -53.06
CA ASP A 276 -23.36 2.18 -52.62
C ASP A 276 -24.52 1.39 -51.95
N LYS A 277 -25.12 1.94 -50.88
CA LYS A 277 -26.44 2.60 -50.93
C LYS A 277 -26.97 3.06 -49.57
N LYS A 278 -27.57 4.25 -49.62
CA LYS A 278 -28.36 5.02 -48.64
C LYS A 278 -29.46 4.22 -47.92
N ASN A 279 -29.71 4.56 -46.64
CA ASN A 279 -30.94 5.24 -46.22
C ASN A 279 -30.87 5.71 -44.77
N SER A 280 -31.36 6.93 -44.57
CA SER A 280 -31.31 7.71 -43.33
C SER A 280 -32.61 7.61 -42.53
N ALA A 281 -32.53 7.61 -41.19
CA ALA A 281 -33.30 8.39 -40.20
C ALA A 281 -33.51 7.61 -38.87
N PRO A 282 -33.75 8.27 -37.72
CA PRO A 282 -33.47 9.66 -37.33
C PRO A 282 -32.53 9.76 -36.11
N ALA A 283 -32.10 10.99 -35.83
CA ALA A 283 -31.20 11.38 -34.75
C ALA A 283 -31.62 10.84 -33.37
N GLN A 284 -30.74 10.02 -32.76
CA GLN A 284 -30.67 9.89 -31.31
C GLN A 284 -29.69 10.95 -30.81
N THR A 285 -30.24 12.12 -30.46
CA THR A 285 -29.54 13.10 -29.63
C THR A 285 -29.58 12.61 -28.18
N SER A 286 -28.50 11.96 -27.75
CA SER A 286 -28.20 11.77 -26.33
C SER A 286 -26.69 11.60 -26.11
N PHE A 287 -26.02 12.72 -25.85
CA PHE A 287 -24.73 12.82 -25.15
C PHE A 287 -23.51 12.05 -25.73
N GLU A 288 -23.06 12.40 -26.94
CA GLU A 288 -21.61 12.34 -27.26
C GLU A 288 -20.89 13.51 -26.56
N MET A 289 -20.57 13.39 -25.28
CA MET A 289 -19.64 14.33 -24.64
C MET A 289 -18.21 14.02 -25.13
N LYS A 290 -17.57 15.00 -25.77
CA LYS A 290 -16.26 14.89 -26.43
C LYS A 290 -15.24 14.13 -25.57
N ALA A 291 -14.65 13.07 -26.14
CA ALA A 291 -13.59 12.27 -25.50
C ALA A 291 -12.32 13.11 -25.18
N TYR A 292 -12.15 14.24 -25.87
CA TYR A 292 -11.08 15.21 -25.65
C TYR A 292 -11.66 16.61 -25.44
N ILE A 293 -11.04 17.36 -24.53
CA ILE A 293 -11.32 18.77 -24.26
C ILE A 293 -10.19 19.61 -24.86
N GLU A 294 -10.57 20.56 -25.70
CA GLU A 294 -9.62 21.47 -26.35
C GLU A 294 -9.33 22.66 -25.44
N ILE A 295 -8.04 22.96 -25.28
CA ILE A 295 -7.56 24.16 -24.61
C ILE A 295 -6.81 24.99 -25.66
N PRO A 296 -7.25 26.23 -25.96
CA PRO A 296 -6.65 27.03 -27.02
C PRO A 296 -5.22 27.48 -26.66
N PRO A 297 -4.44 27.98 -27.64
CA PRO A 297 -3.22 28.69 -27.32
C PRO A 297 -3.55 29.99 -26.56
N GLY A 298 -2.69 30.39 -25.63
CA GLY A 298 -2.94 31.57 -24.82
C GLY A 298 -1.99 31.73 -23.64
N ARG A 299 -2.20 32.82 -22.90
CA ARG A 299 -1.54 33.07 -21.62
C ARG A 299 -2.55 32.83 -20.50
N TYR A 300 -2.18 31.97 -19.58
CA TYR A 300 -3.04 31.49 -18.51
C TYR A 300 -2.43 31.81 -17.17
N LYS A 301 -3.24 32.38 -16.28
CA LYS A 301 -2.90 32.46 -14.86
C LYS A 301 -3.24 31.12 -14.23
N ILE A 302 -2.23 30.40 -13.77
CA ILE A 302 -2.46 29.13 -13.08
C ILE A 302 -2.64 29.36 -11.57
N PRO A 303 -3.36 28.47 -10.89
CA PRO A 303 -3.43 28.48 -9.43
C PRO A 303 -2.02 28.42 -8.81
N GLY A 304 -1.71 29.36 -7.90
CA GLY A 304 -0.35 29.61 -7.40
C GLY A 304 0.28 30.91 -7.93
N GLY A 305 -0.38 31.62 -8.86
CA GLY A 305 -0.05 33.00 -9.23
C GLY A 305 0.91 33.16 -10.42
N SER A 306 1.51 32.07 -10.89
CA SER A 306 2.37 32.08 -12.08
C SER A 306 1.57 32.20 -13.38
N GLU A 307 2.17 32.83 -14.40
CA GLU A 307 1.62 32.87 -15.76
C GLU A 307 2.30 31.80 -16.62
N VAL A 308 1.49 30.97 -17.29
CA VAL A 308 1.94 29.93 -18.22
C VAL A 308 1.47 30.29 -19.62
N SER A 309 2.38 30.25 -20.59
CA SER A 309 2.07 30.47 -22.01
C SER A 309 1.98 29.15 -22.76
N ILE A 310 0.82 28.85 -23.33
CA ILE A 310 0.60 27.73 -24.23
C ILE A 310 0.68 28.26 -25.67
N ARG A 311 1.74 27.89 -26.40
CA ARG A 311 1.99 28.39 -27.77
C ARG A 311 1.04 27.80 -28.79
N GLU A 312 0.78 26.50 -28.67
CA GLU A 312 -0.15 25.76 -29.49
C GLU A 312 -1.18 25.12 -28.59
N GLY A 313 -2.47 25.36 -28.86
CA GLY A 313 -3.53 24.72 -28.11
C GLY A 313 -3.44 23.20 -28.20
N PHE A 314 -3.97 22.49 -27.21
CA PHE A 314 -3.89 21.04 -27.10
C PHE A 314 -5.26 20.44 -26.77
N ALA A 315 -5.45 19.18 -27.16
CA ALA A 315 -6.67 18.43 -26.86
C ALA A 315 -6.33 17.35 -25.82
N MET A 316 -6.83 17.50 -24.59
CA MET A 316 -6.57 16.59 -23.47
C MET A 316 -7.74 15.63 -23.29
N SER A 317 -7.48 14.35 -23.06
CA SER A 317 -8.52 13.37 -22.79
C SER A 317 -9.34 13.82 -21.59
N ARG A 318 -10.67 13.69 -21.70
CA ARG A 318 -11.60 14.15 -20.66
C ARG A 318 -11.30 13.49 -19.31
N THR A 319 -10.82 12.26 -19.36
CA THR A 319 -10.57 11.41 -18.21
C THR A 319 -9.24 10.64 -18.35
N GLU A 320 -8.90 9.90 -17.30
CA GLU A 320 -7.78 8.98 -17.23
C GLU A 320 -7.98 7.75 -18.13
N VAL A 321 -6.89 7.05 -18.44
CA VAL A 321 -6.94 5.78 -19.17
C VAL A 321 -7.48 4.67 -18.27
N THR A 322 -8.46 3.91 -18.77
CA THR A 322 -9.08 2.79 -18.06
C THR A 322 -8.31 1.48 -18.23
N LEU A 323 -8.59 0.49 -17.36
CA LEU A 323 -8.09 -0.87 -17.50
C LEU A 323 -8.51 -1.52 -18.83
N ALA A 324 -9.73 -1.29 -19.30
CA ALA A 324 -10.23 -1.79 -20.59
C ALA A 324 -9.44 -1.23 -21.78
N GLN A 325 -9.20 0.07 -21.76
CA GLN A 325 -8.40 0.75 -22.78
C GLN A 325 -6.95 0.24 -22.75
N TYR A 326 -6.36 0.12 -21.56
CA TYR A 326 -5.00 -0.38 -21.41
C TYR A 326 -4.85 -1.85 -21.81
N LYS A 327 -5.85 -2.70 -21.53
CA LYS A 327 -5.87 -4.09 -22.01
C LYS A 327 -5.81 -4.16 -23.53
N THR A 328 -6.49 -3.25 -24.23
CA THR A 328 -6.46 -3.18 -25.70
C THR A 328 -5.04 -2.90 -26.22
N PHE A 329 -4.30 -2.04 -25.52
CA PHE A 329 -2.89 -1.81 -25.81
C PHE A 329 -2.05 -3.07 -25.56
N LEU A 330 -2.25 -3.76 -24.44
CA LEU A 330 -1.51 -4.99 -24.13
C LEU A 330 -1.77 -6.12 -25.14
N ASP A 331 -2.99 -6.21 -25.67
CA ASP A 331 -3.36 -7.19 -26.70
C ASP A 331 -2.83 -6.82 -28.10
N PHE A 332 -2.42 -5.57 -28.29
CA PHE A 332 -1.81 -5.15 -29.55
C PHE A 332 -0.43 -5.81 -29.72
N PRO A 333 -0.17 -6.48 -30.86
CA PRO A 333 1.12 -7.11 -31.09
C PRO A 333 2.22 -6.06 -31.33
N ASP A 334 3.44 -6.35 -30.89
CA ASP A 334 4.65 -5.56 -31.18
C ASP A 334 4.66 -4.13 -30.59
N HIS A 335 4.81 -4.04 -29.27
CA HIS A 335 4.93 -2.74 -28.56
C HIS A 335 6.23 -1.98 -28.85
N ARG A 336 7.25 -2.63 -29.44
CA ARG A 336 8.58 -2.03 -29.69
C ARG A 336 8.51 -0.73 -30.49
N ARG A 337 7.50 -0.59 -31.36
CA ARG A 337 7.28 0.60 -32.20
C ARG A 337 6.87 1.84 -31.42
N PHE A 338 6.44 1.68 -30.17
CA PHE A 338 5.92 2.74 -29.32
C PHE A 338 6.82 3.04 -28.12
N GLN A 339 7.87 2.24 -27.92
CA GLN A 339 8.79 2.40 -26.80
C GLN A 339 9.57 3.71 -26.90
N HIS A 340 9.86 4.31 -25.75
CA HIS A 340 10.74 5.47 -25.71
C HIS A 340 12.17 5.04 -26.10
N PRO A 341 12.92 5.85 -26.87
CA PRO A 341 14.31 5.51 -27.26
C PRO A 341 15.23 5.24 -26.07
N GLU A 342 15.01 5.94 -24.95
CA GLU A 342 15.78 5.79 -23.70
C GLU A 342 15.20 4.75 -22.73
N GLN A 343 14.24 3.93 -23.16
CA GLN A 343 13.66 2.91 -22.29
C GLN A 343 14.74 1.91 -21.83
N PRO A 344 14.82 1.59 -20.52
CA PRO A 344 15.80 0.64 -20.01
C PRO A 344 15.70 -0.73 -20.67
N VAL A 345 16.85 -1.32 -21.01
CA VAL A 345 16.94 -2.62 -21.72
C VAL A 345 16.33 -3.77 -20.89
N ASN A 346 16.30 -3.63 -19.56
CA ASN A 346 15.71 -4.64 -18.67
C ASN A 346 14.17 -4.58 -18.60
N LYS A 347 13.51 -3.58 -19.21
CA LYS A 347 12.05 -3.52 -19.28
C LYS A 347 11.54 -4.44 -20.40
N LYS A 348 11.03 -5.61 -20.00
CA LYS A 348 10.66 -6.70 -20.90
C LYS A 348 9.24 -6.60 -21.47
N ASN A 349 8.32 -5.99 -20.73
CA ASN A 349 6.91 -5.85 -21.14
C ASN A 349 6.31 -4.55 -20.61
N HIS A 350 5.04 -4.34 -20.93
CA HIS A 350 4.26 -3.20 -20.48
C HIS A 350 3.13 -3.58 -19.51
N GLU A 351 3.20 -4.76 -18.89
CA GLU A 351 2.17 -5.17 -17.96
C GLU A 351 2.25 -4.33 -16.67
N PRO A 352 1.12 -3.79 -16.17
CA PRO A 352 1.08 -3.13 -14.87
C PRO A 352 1.44 -4.10 -13.75
N ASN A 353 1.82 -3.57 -12.58
CA ASN A 353 1.97 -4.40 -11.40
C ASN A 353 0.66 -5.14 -11.08
N ASP A 354 0.79 -6.42 -10.69
CA ASP A 354 -0.33 -7.31 -10.37
C ASP A 354 -1.37 -7.44 -11.50
N TRP A 355 -0.98 -7.27 -12.77
CA TRP A 355 -1.95 -7.30 -13.89
C TRP A 355 -2.77 -8.58 -13.96
N ASP A 356 -2.15 -9.72 -13.66
CA ASP A 356 -2.74 -11.05 -13.56
C ASP A 356 -3.77 -11.17 -12.42
N VAL A 357 -3.77 -10.24 -11.47
CA VAL A 357 -4.76 -10.13 -10.39
C VAL A 357 -5.79 -9.04 -10.71
N VAL A 358 -5.33 -7.85 -11.12
CA VAL A 358 -6.14 -6.65 -11.38
C VAL A 358 -7.12 -6.88 -12.52
N TRP A 359 -6.66 -7.39 -13.66
CA TRP A 359 -7.49 -7.56 -14.85
C TRP A 359 -8.62 -8.58 -14.62
N PRO A 360 -8.37 -9.80 -14.09
CA PRO A 360 -9.46 -10.71 -13.76
C PRO A 360 -10.41 -10.18 -12.69
N ALA A 361 -9.91 -9.42 -11.71
CA ALA A 361 -10.76 -8.79 -10.70
C ALA A 361 -11.71 -7.76 -11.33
N ALA A 362 -11.21 -6.91 -12.22
CA ALA A 362 -12.01 -5.92 -12.95
C ALA A 362 -13.08 -6.57 -13.83
N VAL A 363 -12.72 -7.60 -14.61
CA VAL A 363 -13.66 -8.34 -15.48
C VAL A 363 -14.77 -9.00 -14.65
N ARG A 364 -14.42 -9.55 -13.48
CA ARG A 364 -15.38 -10.27 -12.61
C ARG A 364 -16.08 -9.36 -11.60
N ARG A 365 -15.86 -8.05 -11.68
CA ARG A 365 -16.37 -7.04 -10.73
C ARG A 365 -16.06 -7.37 -9.26
N LYS A 366 -14.87 -7.91 -9.01
CA LYS A 366 -14.35 -8.24 -7.67
C LYS A 366 -13.59 -7.05 -7.10
N THR A 367 -12.91 -7.25 -5.97
CA THR A 367 -12.12 -6.21 -5.33
C THR A 367 -10.61 -6.39 -5.56
N TRP A 368 -9.89 -5.28 -5.66
CA TRP A 368 -8.43 -5.21 -5.62
C TRP A 368 -8.04 -4.14 -4.59
N LEU A 369 -7.16 -4.49 -3.66
CA LEU A 369 -6.85 -3.65 -2.48
C LEU A 369 -8.12 -3.18 -1.71
N GLY A 370 -9.15 -4.04 -1.64
CA GLY A 370 -10.41 -3.74 -0.96
C GLY A 370 -11.34 -2.79 -1.73
N ARG A 371 -10.98 -2.38 -2.95
CA ARG A 371 -11.76 -1.47 -3.77
C ARG A 371 -12.50 -2.23 -4.85
N ALA A 372 -13.76 -1.87 -5.09
CA ALA A 372 -14.50 -2.44 -6.20
C ALA A 372 -13.77 -2.13 -7.52
N MET A 373 -13.58 -3.17 -8.32
CA MET A 373 -12.94 -3.07 -9.62
C MET A 373 -13.98 -3.26 -10.69
N THR A 374 -13.91 -2.43 -11.72
CA THR A 374 -14.54 -2.70 -13.00
C THR A 374 -13.52 -2.44 -14.09
N ILE A 375 -13.80 -2.86 -15.32
CA ILE A 375 -12.88 -2.63 -16.45
C ILE A 375 -12.74 -1.13 -16.79
N GLU A 376 -13.68 -0.32 -16.31
CA GLU A 376 -13.72 1.13 -16.46
C GLU A 376 -12.92 1.86 -15.36
N CYS A 377 -12.42 1.18 -14.33
CA CYS A 377 -11.49 1.78 -13.36
C CYS A 377 -10.20 2.26 -14.07
N PRO A 378 -9.50 3.28 -13.55
CA PRO A 378 -8.27 3.75 -14.16
C PRO A 378 -7.17 2.68 -14.08
N VAL A 379 -6.31 2.62 -15.08
CA VAL A 379 -5.10 1.80 -15.01
C VAL A 379 -4.11 2.40 -14.02
N VAL A 380 -3.52 1.55 -13.19
CA VAL A 380 -2.56 1.91 -12.14
C VAL A 380 -1.46 0.87 -12.04
N GLY A 381 -0.40 1.14 -11.27
CA GLY A 381 0.73 0.20 -11.14
C GLY A 381 1.63 0.19 -12.38
N ILE A 382 1.51 1.20 -13.24
CA ILE A 382 2.30 1.42 -14.44
C ILE A 382 3.46 2.37 -14.16
N ASP A 383 4.57 2.17 -14.87
CA ASP A 383 5.68 3.12 -14.84
C ASP A 383 5.53 4.18 -15.95
N TRP A 384 6.45 5.15 -15.98
CA TRP A 384 6.38 6.22 -16.99
C TRP A 384 6.53 5.69 -18.42
N TRP A 385 7.33 4.64 -18.60
CA TRP A 385 7.59 4.05 -19.92
C TRP A 385 6.34 3.36 -20.47
N ASP A 386 5.54 2.75 -19.61
CA ASP A 386 4.21 2.20 -19.92
C ASP A 386 3.23 3.26 -20.37
N ALA A 387 3.15 4.35 -19.60
CA ALA A 387 2.29 5.50 -19.91
C ALA A 387 2.69 6.12 -21.26
N TYR A 388 4.00 6.28 -21.50
CA TYR A 388 4.54 6.80 -22.75
C TYR A 388 4.20 5.89 -23.94
N ALA A 389 4.46 4.59 -23.83
CA ALA A 389 4.23 3.64 -24.91
C ALA A 389 2.75 3.55 -25.29
N TYR A 390 1.87 3.51 -24.29
CA TYR A 390 0.42 3.59 -24.53
C TYR A 390 0.07 4.90 -25.25
N ALA A 391 0.57 6.05 -24.77
CA ALA A 391 0.24 7.33 -25.37
C ALA A 391 0.70 7.41 -26.83
N GLN A 392 1.89 6.89 -27.17
CA GLN A 392 2.33 6.81 -28.56
C GLN A 392 1.44 5.89 -29.41
N TRP A 393 1.08 4.72 -28.87
CA TRP A 393 0.18 3.77 -29.53
C TRP A 393 -1.20 4.39 -29.81
N SER A 394 -1.74 5.15 -28.86
CA SER A 394 -3.00 5.87 -29.01
C SER A 394 -2.88 7.19 -29.79
N GLN A 395 -1.79 7.39 -30.54
CA GLN A 395 -1.51 8.60 -31.32
C GLN A 395 -1.53 9.91 -30.51
N GLY A 396 -1.04 9.84 -29.28
CA GLY A 396 -0.98 10.95 -28.34
C GLY A 396 0.38 11.10 -27.66
N ARG A 397 0.37 11.83 -26.56
CA ARG A 397 1.50 12.00 -25.64
C ARG A 397 0.99 12.27 -24.22
N LEU A 398 1.88 12.15 -23.24
CA LEU A 398 1.59 12.61 -21.89
C LEU A 398 1.52 14.16 -21.83
N PRO A 399 0.73 14.72 -20.92
CA PRO A 399 0.74 16.16 -20.66
C PRO A 399 2.02 16.60 -19.97
N THR A 400 2.52 17.79 -20.30
CA THR A 400 3.53 18.46 -19.46
C THR A 400 2.89 18.96 -18.16
N LEU A 401 3.69 19.25 -17.13
CA LEU A 401 3.15 19.79 -15.89
C LEU A 401 2.46 21.15 -16.10
N SER A 402 2.98 21.96 -17.02
CA SER A 402 2.42 23.25 -17.38
C SER A 402 1.05 23.12 -18.06
N GLU A 403 0.90 22.21 -19.03
CA GLU A 403 -0.39 21.94 -19.68
C GLU A 403 -1.40 21.37 -18.69
N TRP A 404 -0.96 20.49 -17.80
CA TRP A 404 -1.80 19.95 -16.74
C TRP A 404 -2.31 21.07 -15.81
N ALA A 405 -1.43 21.98 -15.37
CA ALA A 405 -1.79 23.09 -14.49
C ALA A 405 -2.75 24.09 -15.16
N VAL A 406 -2.57 24.36 -16.45
CA VAL A 406 -3.52 25.16 -17.24
C VAL A 406 -4.86 24.46 -17.30
N ALA A 407 -4.88 23.17 -17.65
CA ALA A 407 -6.10 22.38 -17.77
C ALA A 407 -6.90 22.30 -16.46
N ALA A 408 -6.21 22.20 -15.32
CA ALA A 408 -6.83 22.17 -14.01
C ALA A 408 -7.55 23.47 -13.64
N GLY A 409 -7.10 24.62 -14.16
CA GLY A 409 -7.68 25.94 -13.87
C GLY A 409 -8.53 26.53 -15.00
N TYR A 410 -8.51 25.94 -16.19
CA TYR A 410 -9.15 26.49 -17.39
C TYR A 410 -10.67 26.48 -17.23
N GLU A 411 -11.27 27.68 -17.34
CA GLU A 411 -12.70 27.98 -17.14
C GLU A 411 -13.29 27.51 -15.79
N GLY A 412 -12.46 27.24 -14.79
CA GLY A 412 -12.90 26.92 -13.43
C GLY A 412 -12.22 25.67 -12.88
N GLN A 413 -11.62 25.83 -11.70
CA GLN A 413 -11.00 24.73 -10.98
C GLN A 413 -12.04 23.93 -10.18
N SER A 414 -11.90 22.60 -10.16
CA SER A 414 -12.64 21.79 -9.19
C SER A 414 -12.02 21.89 -7.80
N LEU A 415 -12.86 22.06 -6.78
CA LEU A 415 -12.46 22.01 -5.37
C LEU A 415 -12.79 20.65 -4.72
N ASN A 416 -13.46 19.77 -5.45
CA ASN A 416 -13.79 18.44 -5.00
C ASN A 416 -12.67 17.47 -5.33
N VAL A 417 -12.67 16.34 -4.63
CA VAL A 417 -11.71 15.26 -4.82
C VAL A 417 -12.50 13.97 -5.05
N SER A 418 -12.30 13.34 -6.20
CA SER A 418 -12.91 12.06 -6.54
C SER A 418 -12.37 10.92 -5.68
N LEU A 419 -13.19 9.86 -5.55
CA LEU A 419 -12.76 8.60 -4.95
C LEU A 419 -12.24 7.67 -6.04
N TRP A 420 -11.68 6.54 -5.63
CA TRP A 420 -11.46 5.43 -6.56
C TRP A 420 -12.79 4.96 -7.13
N GLY A 421 -12.87 4.83 -8.45
CA GLY A 421 -14.04 4.29 -9.11
C GLY A 421 -13.91 4.21 -10.63
N PRO A 422 -14.97 3.75 -11.31
CA PRO A 422 -15.06 3.78 -12.76
C PRO A 422 -14.84 5.20 -13.30
N VAL A 423 -13.94 5.32 -14.26
CA VAL A 423 -13.61 6.59 -14.91
C VAL A 423 -14.86 7.17 -15.58
N GLY A 424 -15.06 8.48 -15.43
CA GLY A 424 -16.18 9.20 -16.03
C GLY A 424 -17.54 8.98 -15.38
N HIS A 425 -17.63 8.19 -14.29
CA HIS A 425 -18.85 7.94 -13.54
C HIS A 425 -18.75 8.55 -12.14
N ASP A 426 -19.75 9.35 -11.75
CA ASP A 426 -19.88 9.96 -10.43
C ASP A 426 -18.60 10.68 -9.91
N GLN A 427 -17.74 11.10 -10.84
CA GLN A 427 -16.55 11.87 -10.52
C GLN A 427 -16.97 13.22 -9.97
N MET A 428 -16.54 13.49 -8.73
CA MET A 428 -16.87 14.74 -8.04
C MET A 428 -15.96 15.89 -8.51
N ASP A 429 -14.78 15.55 -9.02
CA ASP A 429 -13.70 16.44 -9.42
C ASP A 429 -13.76 16.84 -10.91
N VAL A 430 -14.85 17.48 -11.32
CA VAL A 430 -15.02 17.97 -12.69
C VAL A 430 -14.61 19.45 -12.76
N THR A 431 -13.72 19.81 -13.70
CA THR A 431 -13.33 21.21 -13.97
C THR A 431 -14.43 21.94 -14.74
N GLY A 432 -14.34 23.27 -14.85
CA GLY A 432 -15.31 24.09 -15.58
C GLY A 432 -15.47 23.70 -17.06
N VAL A 433 -14.41 23.20 -17.68
CA VAL A 433 -14.43 22.66 -19.05
C VAL A 433 -14.80 21.18 -19.16
N GLY A 434 -15.09 20.51 -18.05
CA GLY A 434 -15.56 19.13 -18.04
C GLY A 434 -14.47 18.05 -18.02
N LEU A 435 -13.21 18.42 -17.78
CA LEU A 435 -12.16 17.44 -17.45
C LEU A 435 -12.49 16.84 -16.08
N ALA A 436 -12.38 15.53 -15.95
CA ALA A 436 -12.75 14.82 -14.73
C ALA A 436 -11.63 13.88 -14.28
N GLY A 437 -11.60 13.53 -12.99
CA GLY A 437 -10.57 12.67 -12.42
C GLY A 437 -9.22 13.33 -12.19
N MET A 438 -9.10 14.65 -12.35
CA MET A 438 -7.82 15.37 -12.18
C MET A 438 -7.41 15.51 -10.69
N ALA A 439 -8.29 15.21 -9.75
CA ALA A 439 -8.08 15.29 -8.31
C ALA A 439 -8.72 14.09 -7.60
N GLY A 440 -7.94 13.06 -7.26
CA GLY A 440 -8.32 12.08 -6.23
C GLY A 440 -8.70 10.70 -6.70
N ASN A 441 -8.91 10.46 -7.99
CA ASN A 441 -8.97 9.10 -8.50
C ASN A 441 -7.53 8.57 -8.55
N VAL A 442 -6.74 8.91 -9.56
CA VAL A 442 -5.31 8.55 -9.60
C VAL A 442 -4.44 9.78 -9.80
N ARG A 443 -3.19 9.72 -9.33
CA ARG A 443 -2.16 10.64 -9.80
C ARG A 443 -1.81 10.29 -11.24
N GLU A 444 -1.29 11.27 -11.97
CA GLU A 444 -1.02 11.09 -13.38
C GLU A 444 0.40 11.44 -13.75
N TRP A 445 1.05 10.54 -14.48
CA TRP A 445 2.35 10.81 -15.07
C TRP A 445 2.33 12.05 -15.97
N THR A 446 3.36 12.88 -15.83
CA THR A 446 3.63 13.98 -16.75
C THR A 446 4.81 13.66 -17.67
N ALA A 447 4.92 14.37 -18.80
CA ALA A 447 5.85 14.05 -19.87
C ALA A 447 7.33 14.32 -19.52
N VAL A 448 7.61 15.34 -18.71
CA VAL A 448 8.95 15.88 -18.52
C VAL A 448 9.28 16.05 -17.05
N SER A 449 10.56 15.94 -16.70
CA SER A 449 11.05 16.27 -15.36
C SER A 449 10.98 17.78 -15.12
N GLU A 450 10.73 18.16 -13.87
CA GLU A 450 10.54 19.54 -13.43
C GLU A 450 11.46 19.86 -12.25
N ILE A 451 11.68 21.15 -11.98
CA ILE A 451 12.43 21.58 -10.79
C ILE A 451 11.49 21.45 -9.59
N ASN A 452 11.90 20.69 -8.57
CA ASN A 452 11.17 20.63 -7.31
C ASN A 452 11.33 21.96 -6.56
N PRO A 453 10.25 22.73 -6.30
CA PRO A 453 10.37 24.01 -5.61
C PRO A 453 10.96 23.89 -4.19
N ALA A 454 10.77 22.75 -3.53
CA ALA A 454 11.35 22.48 -2.21
C ALA A 454 12.87 22.21 -2.27
N GLU A 455 13.39 21.85 -3.44
CA GLU A 455 14.78 21.50 -3.70
C GLU A 455 15.27 22.22 -4.98
N SER A 456 15.14 23.54 -5.02
CA SER A 456 15.35 24.34 -6.24
C SER A 456 16.76 24.27 -6.84
N LEU A 457 17.75 23.80 -6.06
CA LEU A 457 19.14 23.60 -6.49
C LEU A 457 19.44 22.15 -6.94
N ALA A 458 18.52 21.22 -6.72
CA ALA A 458 18.67 19.83 -7.14
C ALA A 458 18.41 19.67 -8.66
N PRO A 459 18.90 18.59 -9.29
CA PRO A 459 18.50 18.25 -10.65
C PRO A 459 16.98 18.12 -10.78
N LYS A 460 16.47 18.30 -12.00
CA LYS A 460 15.03 18.11 -12.27
C LYS A 460 14.59 16.70 -11.87
N ALA A 461 13.50 16.60 -11.14
CA ALA A 461 12.89 15.36 -10.69
C ALA A 461 11.65 15.02 -11.53
N TYR A 462 11.28 13.74 -11.56
CA TYR A 462 10.05 13.31 -12.22
C TYR A 462 8.85 13.69 -11.36
N VAL A 463 7.73 14.05 -12.00
CA VAL A 463 6.55 14.53 -11.28
C VAL A 463 5.29 13.90 -11.83
N ALA A 464 4.45 13.43 -10.91
CA ALA A 464 3.06 13.10 -11.17
C ALA A 464 2.16 14.24 -10.66
N ALA A 465 1.14 14.57 -11.43
CA ALA A 465 0.19 15.65 -11.15
C ALA A 465 -1.14 15.10 -10.63
N GLY A 466 -1.86 15.94 -9.89
CA GLY A 466 -3.13 15.58 -9.27
C GLY A 466 -2.97 14.74 -8.01
N ASP A 467 -4.05 14.64 -7.25
CA ASP A 467 -4.16 13.77 -6.08
C ASP A 467 -4.72 12.40 -6.43
N SER A 468 -4.75 11.49 -5.46
CA SER A 468 -5.22 10.12 -5.69
C SER A 468 -6.09 9.60 -4.58
N PHE A 469 -6.62 8.39 -4.79
CA PHE A 469 -7.48 7.77 -3.81
C PHE A 469 -6.72 7.37 -2.53
N GLU A 470 -5.40 7.32 -2.56
CA GLU A 470 -4.54 6.99 -1.41
C GLU A 470 -4.12 8.22 -0.59
N ASN A 471 -4.07 9.39 -1.22
CA ASN A 471 -3.73 10.65 -0.57
C ASN A 471 -4.55 11.77 -1.22
N ARG A 472 -5.42 12.41 -0.41
CA ARG A 472 -6.48 13.33 -0.86
C ARG A 472 -6.35 14.75 -0.28
N ASP A 473 -5.22 15.06 0.33
CA ASP A 473 -5.05 16.31 1.06
C ASP A 473 -4.53 17.47 0.18
N GLY A 474 -4.07 17.19 -1.04
CA GLY A 474 -3.48 18.18 -1.95
C GLY A 474 -4.40 18.63 -3.10
N GLY A 475 -5.46 17.87 -3.41
CA GLY A 475 -6.41 18.16 -4.47
C GLY A 475 -5.79 18.25 -5.86
N ILE A 476 -6.45 18.96 -6.78
CA ILE A 476 -6.03 19.06 -8.18
C ILE A 476 -4.60 19.63 -8.32
N LEU A 477 -4.16 20.52 -7.43
CA LEU A 477 -2.83 21.12 -7.54
C LEU A 477 -1.71 20.27 -6.92
N ALA A 478 -2.04 19.12 -6.32
CA ALA A 478 -1.06 18.23 -5.70
C ALA A 478 0.01 17.78 -6.70
N ARG A 479 1.23 17.62 -6.18
CA ARG A 479 2.38 17.12 -6.93
C ARG A 479 3.04 16.01 -6.13
N LEU A 480 3.35 14.91 -6.80
CA LEU A 480 4.18 13.85 -6.24
C LEU A 480 5.49 13.81 -7.02
N TRP A 481 6.59 14.10 -6.32
CA TRP A 481 7.94 14.00 -6.85
C TRP A 481 8.42 12.55 -6.75
N LEU A 482 9.04 12.05 -7.81
CA LEU A 482 9.45 10.66 -7.97
C LEU A 482 10.92 10.61 -8.38
N ASP A 483 11.66 9.69 -7.76
CA ASP A 483 13.10 9.54 -7.99
C ASP A 483 13.43 8.86 -9.33
N SER A 484 12.45 8.16 -9.93
CA SER A 484 12.67 7.39 -11.16
C SER A 484 11.43 7.28 -12.05
N ARG A 485 11.65 7.29 -13.37
CA ARG A 485 10.64 6.91 -14.39
C ARG A 485 10.18 5.46 -14.28
N SER A 486 10.93 4.61 -13.57
CA SER A 486 10.56 3.21 -13.30
C SER A 486 9.74 3.04 -12.02
N ALA A 487 9.43 4.12 -11.30
CA ALA A 487 8.55 4.06 -10.14
C ALA A 487 7.17 3.52 -10.54
N ARG A 488 6.59 2.67 -9.70
CA ARG A 488 5.24 2.12 -9.88
C ARG A 488 4.49 2.22 -8.57
N ARG A 489 3.24 2.67 -8.63
CA ARG A 489 2.38 2.84 -7.45
C ARG A 489 0.96 2.43 -7.77
N SER A 490 0.23 1.94 -6.77
CA SER A 490 -1.18 1.56 -6.89
C SER A 490 -2.10 2.74 -7.18
N ASP A 491 -1.64 3.97 -6.99
CA ASP A 491 -2.39 5.21 -7.17
C ASP A 491 -1.90 6.07 -8.34
N LEU A 492 -1.03 5.51 -9.19
CA LEU A 492 -0.38 6.21 -10.30
C LEU A 492 -0.83 5.66 -11.64
N GLY A 493 -1.63 6.46 -12.35
CA GLY A 493 -2.10 6.23 -13.71
C GLY A 493 -1.65 7.35 -14.64
N PHE A 494 -2.44 7.64 -15.67
CA PHE A 494 -2.15 8.71 -16.63
C PHE A 494 -3.37 9.05 -17.50
N ARG A 495 -3.27 10.19 -18.19
CA ARG A 495 -4.17 10.62 -19.26
C ARG A 495 -3.37 11.09 -20.47
N VAL A 496 -4.04 11.35 -21.60
CA VAL A 496 -3.37 11.57 -22.90
C VAL A 496 -3.76 12.92 -23.51
N ILE A 497 -2.79 13.62 -24.09
CA ILE A 497 -3.02 14.69 -25.05
C ILE A 497 -2.96 14.10 -26.46
N ALA A 498 -3.98 14.34 -27.28
CA ALA A 498 -3.98 13.91 -28.68
C ALA A 498 -2.89 14.64 -29.47
N LYS A 499 -2.19 13.94 -30.36
CA LYS A 499 -1.37 14.60 -31.38
C LYS A 499 -2.31 15.22 -32.43
N LYS A 500 -1.98 16.43 -32.85
CA LYS A 500 -2.67 17.11 -33.95
C LYS A 500 -2.26 16.53 -35.29
#